data_AF-A0A956JQR7-F1
#
_entry.id   AF-A0A956JQR7-F1
#
_cell.length_a   1.000
_cell.length_b   1.000
_cell.length_c   1.000
_cell.angle_alpha   90.00
_cell.angle_beta   90.00
_cell.angle_gamma   90.00
#
_symmetry.space_group_name_H-M   'P 1'
#
loop_
_entity.id
_entity.type
_entity.pdbx_description
1 polymer ?
#
loop_
_entity_poly.entity_id
_entity_poly.type
_entity_poly.pdbx_seq_one_letter_code
_entity_poly.pdbx_strand_id
1 'polypeptide(L)'
;MIGIPVALVSANAFEWWVHKYILHGLGKNKSSYWAFHWHDHHRNARRHGHIDPSYQASLFGWHGQAKEAIGVFGAALAITPLFPVAPFFTATAWYCAINYYRKHKRAHQDPKWAREHLPWHYDHHMGPNQHKNWCVTRPWWDDLMGTRQPYVGTAREREDIAKREVLAERRSRASA
;
A
#
# COMPACT_ATOMS: atom_id res chain seq x y z
N MET A 1 22.15 5.58 -20.15
CA MET A 1 20.81 5.11 -19.72
C MET A 1 20.48 5.50 -18.27
N ILE A 2 20.78 6.74 -17.85
CA ILE A 2 20.57 7.21 -16.47
C ILE A 2 19.09 7.33 -16.07
N GLY A 3 18.18 7.38 -17.05
CA GLY A 3 16.74 7.48 -16.81
C GLY A 3 16.15 6.30 -16.02
N ILE A 4 16.72 5.09 -16.12
CA ILE A 4 16.23 3.91 -15.39
C ILE A 4 16.44 4.07 -13.87
N PRO A 5 17.67 4.24 -13.34
CA PRO A 5 17.86 4.40 -11.90
C PRO A 5 17.17 5.66 -11.36
N VAL A 6 17.14 6.75 -12.14
CA VAL A 6 16.41 7.97 -11.75
C VAL A 6 14.92 7.69 -11.59
N ALA A 7 14.28 7.02 -12.56
CA ALA A 7 12.86 6.66 -12.47
C ALA A 7 12.56 5.72 -11.29
N LEU A 8 13.43 4.75 -10.99
CA LEU A 8 13.25 3.85 -9.84
C LEU A 8 13.25 4.61 -8.51
N VAL A 9 14.24 5.49 -8.31
CA VAL A 9 14.35 6.29 -7.08
C VAL A 9 13.20 7.31 -6.99
N SER A 10 12.89 8.00 -8.09
CA SER A 10 11.79 8.98 -8.14
C SER A 10 10.42 8.33 -7.92
N ALA A 11 10.17 7.13 -8.47
CA ALA A 11 8.90 6.45 -8.27
C ALA A 11 8.69 6.03 -6.81
N ASN A 12 9.74 5.52 -6.14
CA ASN A 12 9.64 5.19 -4.71
C ASN A 12 9.52 6.45 -3.82
N ALA A 13 10.14 7.57 -4.23
CA ALA A 13 9.96 8.87 -3.57
C ALA A 13 8.50 9.35 -3.69
N PHE A 14 7.95 9.25 -4.89
CA PHE A 14 6.58 9.63 -5.20
C PHE A 14 5.59 8.77 -4.42
N GLU A 15 5.81 7.45 -4.38
CA GLU A 15 5.07 6.51 -3.55
C GLU A 15 5.05 6.95 -2.07
N TRP A 16 6.21 7.21 -1.48
CA TRP A 16 6.31 7.69 -0.10
C TRP A 16 5.53 8.98 0.12
N TRP A 17 5.70 9.96 -0.77
CA TRP A 17 5.07 11.27 -0.66
C TRP A 17 3.56 11.21 -0.81
N VAL A 18 3.06 10.53 -1.86
CA VAL A 18 1.62 10.34 -2.11
C VAL A 18 0.99 9.61 -0.94
N HIS A 19 1.60 8.51 -0.48
CA HIS A 19 1.02 7.72 0.60
C HIS A 19 0.91 8.53 1.90
N LYS A 20 1.96 9.28 2.25
CA LYS A 20 1.98 10.12 3.46
C LYS A 20 1.03 11.32 3.37
N TYR A 21 1.17 12.15 2.34
CA TYR A 21 0.52 13.46 2.29
C TYR A 21 -0.84 13.45 1.60
N ILE A 22 -1.03 12.58 0.61
CA ILE A 22 -2.30 12.48 -0.11
C ILE A 22 -3.18 11.41 0.54
N LEU A 23 -2.72 10.16 0.57
CA LEU A 23 -3.55 9.05 1.01
C LEU A 23 -3.84 9.09 2.52
N HIS A 24 -2.85 9.35 3.37
CA HIS A 24 -3.09 9.55 4.81
C HIS A 24 -3.44 10.97 5.19
N GLY A 25 -2.81 11.97 4.56
CA GLY A 25 -3.10 13.37 4.85
C GLY A 25 -4.54 13.74 4.48
N LEU A 26 -4.90 13.60 3.20
CA LEU A 26 -6.25 13.94 2.72
C LEU A 26 -7.26 12.81 2.96
N GLY A 27 -6.85 11.54 3.00
CA GLY A 27 -7.77 10.41 3.16
C GLY A 27 -8.38 10.25 4.55
N LYS A 28 -7.87 10.95 5.57
CA LYS A 28 -8.54 11.05 6.88
C LYS A 28 -9.84 11.84 6.84
N ASN A 29 -10.01 12.71 5.85
CA ASN A 29 -11.26 13.42 5.63
C ASN A 29 -12.22 12.53 4.82
N LYS A 30 -13.38 12.20 5.38
CA LYS A 30 -14.39 11.34 4.74
C LYS A 30 -14.98 11.90 3.45
N SER A 31 -14.96 13.22 3.25
CA SER A 31 -15.45 13.83 2.00
C SER A 31 -14.38 13.88 0.89
N SER A 32 -13.13 13.53 1.20
CA SER A 32 -12.04 13.48 0.23
C SER A 32 -12.22 12.32 -0.74
N TYR A 33 -11.81 12.52 -2.01
CA TYR A 33 -11.67 11.44 -2.97
C TYR A 33 -10.81 10.29 -2.41
N TRP A 34 -9.76 10.63 -1.65
CA TRP A 34 -8.78 9.71 -1.06
C TRP A 34 -9.27 9.00 0.21
N ALA A 35 -10.50 9.28 0.66
CA ALA A 35 -11.08 8.72 1.89
C ALA A 35 -11.06 7.19 1.92
N PHE A 36 -11.15 6.55 0.74
CA PHE A 36 -11.13 5.09 0.61
C PHE A 36 -9.87 4.46 1.22
N HIS A 37 -8.73 5.16 1.16
CA HIS A 37 -7.48 4.61 1.63
C HIS A 37 -7.49 4.39 3.15
N TRP A 38 -7.97 5.39 3.92
CA TRP A 38 -8.02 5.29 5.37
C TRP A 38 -9.28 4.56 5.87
N HIS A 39 -10.44 4.93 5.34
CA HIS A 39 -11.72 4.49 5.88
C HIS A 39 -12.17 3.13 5.38
N ASP A 40 -11.68 2.67 4.24
CA ASP A 40 -12.01 1.35 3.70
C ASP A 40 -10.80 0.44 3.77
N HIS A 41 -9.73 0.77 3.05
CA HIS A 41 -8.58 -0.08 2.85
C HIS A 41 -7.81 -0.38 4.16
N HIS A 42 -7.39 0.65 4.90
CA HIS A 42 -6.74 0.46 6.21
C HIS A 42 -7.64 -0.25 7.23
N ARG A 43 -8.92 0.14 7.27
CA ARG A 43 -9.91 -0.49 8.15
C ARG A 43 -10.06 -1.97 7.84
N ASN A 44 -10.22 -2.32 6.57
CA ASN A 44 -10.39 -3.69 6.08
C ASN A 44 -9.14 -4.52 6.39
N ALA A 45 -7.96 -4.01 6.01
CA ALA A 45 -6.69 -4.67 6.30
C ALA A 45 -6.55 -4.99 7.79
N ARG A 46 -6.82 -4.04 8.68
CA ARG A 46 -6.73 -4.30 10.13
C ARG A 46 -7.79 -5.27 10.63
N ARG A 47 -9.01 -5.18 10.12
CA ARG A 47 -10.14 -6.03 10.54
C ARG A 47 -9.99 -7.48 10.08
N HIS A 48 -9.38 -7.69 8.92
CA HIS A 48 -9.32 -9.00 8.25
C HIS A 48 -7.89 -9.54 8.12
N GLY A 49 -6.99 -9.19 9.05
CA GLY A 49 -5.67 -9.81 9.10
C GLY A 49 -4.79 -9.51 7.87
N HIS A 50 -4.78 -8.25 7.46
CA HIS A 50 -4.14 -7.69 6.27
C HIS A 50 -4.87 -7.95 4.94
N ILE A 51 -6.01 -8.65 4.95
CA ILE A 51 -6.83 -8.81 3.74
C ILE A 51 -7.68 -7.57 3.48
N ASP A 52 -7.69 -7.09 2.24
CA ASP A 52 -8.66 -6.08 1.78
C ASP A 52 -9.61 -6.67 0.73
N PRO A 53 -10.90 -6.88 1.07
CA PRO A 53 -11.89 -7.41 0.15
C PRO A 53 -12.09 -6.57 -1.12
N SER A 54 -11.70 -5.29 -1.09
CA SER A 54 -11.80 -4.42 -2.28
C SER A 54 -10.99 -4.96 -3.46
N TYR A 55 -9.95 -5.77 -3.21
CA TYR A 55 -9.13 -6.40 -4.24
C TYR A 55 -9.75 -7.62 -4.94
N GLN A 56 -10.88 -8.12 -4.42
CA GLN A 56 -11.65 -9.20 -5.03
C GLN A 56 -12.77 -8.67 -5.94
N ALA A 57 -12.99 -7.36 -5.96
CA ALA A 57 -14.02 -6.73 -6.75
C ALA A 57 -13.54 -6.34 -8.16
N SER A 58 -14.50 -6.12 -9.05
CA SER A 58 -14.26 -5.71 -10.44
C SER A 58 -13.65 -4.31 -10.51
N LEU A 59 -12.80 -4.03 -11.51
CA LEU A 59 -12.28 -2.68 -11.73
C LEU A 59 -13.33 -1.66 -12.19
N PHE A 60 -14.50 -2.11 -12.63
CA PHE A 60 -15.58 -1.24 -13.10
C PHE A 60 -16.49 -0.71 -11.98
N GLY A 61 -16.23 -1.07 -10.72
CA GLY A 61 -16.94 -0.55 -9.55
C GLY A 61 -16.33 0.74 -8.99
N TRP A 62 -17.05 1.43 -8.11
CA TRP A 62 -16.54 2.63 -7.42
C TRP A 62 -16.08 2.35 -5.98
N HIS A 63 -15.01 1.58 -5.85
CA HIS A 63 -14.42 1.18 -4.56
C HIS A 63 -12.89 1.37 -4.54
N GLY A 64 -12.26 1.01 -3.41
CA GLY A 64 -10.83 1.23 -3.16
C GLY A 64 -9.91 0.79 -4.31
N GLN A 65 -10.00 -0.47 -4.75
CA GLN A 65 -9.20 -0.98 -5.87
C GLN A 65 -9.32 -0.14 -7.16
N ALA A 66 -10.54 0.29 -7.54
CA ALA A 66 -10.74 1.04 -8.78
C ALA A 66 -10.21 2.48 -8.65
N LYS A 67 -10.45 3.14 -7.51
CA LYS A 67 -9.91 4.48 -7.22
C LYS A 67 -8.38 4.48 -7.16
N GLU A 68 -7.79 3.44 -6.56
CA GLU A 68 -6.34 3.25 -6.59
C GLU A 68 -5.83 3.09 -8.01
N ALA A 69 -6.46 2.23 -8.83
CA ALA A 69 -6.06 2.04 -10.22
C ALA A 69 -6.13 3.36 -11.02
N ILE A 70 -7.20 4.15 -10.85
CA ILE A 70 -7.33 5.48 -11.46
C ILE A 70 -6.19 6.40 -11.02
N GLY A 71 -5.88 6.47 -9.73
CA GLY A 71 -4.79 7.30 -9.22
C GLY A 71 -3.42 6.90 -9.75
N VAL A 72 -3.10 5.61 -9.69
CA VAL A 72 -1.79 5.05 -10.11
C VAL A 72 -1.59 5.19 -11.62
N PHE A 73 -2.56 4.72 -12.42
CA PHE A 73 -2.44 4.78 -13.88
C PHE A 73 -2.68 6.18 -14.44
N GLY A 74 -3.44 7.03 -13.74
CA GLY A 74 -3.55 8.45 -14.04
C GLY A 74 -2.20 9.17 -13.89
N ALA A 75 -1.46 8.90 -12.82
CA ALA A 75 -0.10 9.43 -12.65
C ALA A 75 0.87 8.91 -13.73
N ALA A 76 0.77 7.62 -14.09
CA ALA A 76 1.56 7.03 -15.18
C ALA A 76 1.22 7.66 -16.55
N LEU A 77 -0.04 8.00 -16.80
CA LEU A 77 -0.47 8.68 -18.02
C LEU A 77 0.04 10.14 -18.06
N ALA A 78 0.03 10.83 -16.92
CA ALA A 78 0.49 12.22 -16.83
C ALA A 78 1.96 12.40 -17.21
N ILE A 79 2.80 11.37 -17.05
CA ILE A 79 4.23 11.41 -17.41
C ILE A 79 4.50 10.96 -18.86
N THR A 80 3.50 10.44 -19.57
CA THR A 80 3.62 9.96 -20.97
C THR A 80 4.20 11.00 -21.92
N PRO A 81 3.89 12.31 -21.83
CA PRO A 81 4.48 13.32 -22.71
C PRO A 81 6.01 13.40 -22.66
N LEU A 82 6.65 12.87 -21.60
CA LEU A 82 8.11 12.82 -21.49
C LEU A 82 8.75 11.72 -22.36
N PHE A 83 7.99 10.77 -22.90
CA PHE A 83 8.53 9.62 -23.62
C PHE A 83 9.46 9.98 -24.80
N PRO A 84 9.14 10.97 -25.66
CA PRO A 84 10.01 11.31 -26.80
C PRO A 84 11.39 11.85 -26.38
N VAL A 85 11.50 12.44 -25.19
CA VAL A 85 12.74 13.06 -24.69
C VAL A 85 13.46 12.23 -23.64
N ALA A 86 12.73 11.41 -22.88
CA ALA A 86 13.25 10.61 -21.78
C ALA A 86 12.63 9.18 -21.77
N PRO A 87 12.76 8.40 -22.87
CA PRO A 87 12.02 7.15 -23.06
C PRO A 87 12.29 6.13 -21.96
N PHE A 88 13.55 5.97 -21.55
CA PHE A 88 13.91 5.03 -20.48
C PHE A 88 13.36 5.44 -19.11
N PHE A 89 13.29 6.74 -18.82
CA PHE A 89 12.68 7.22 -17.58
C PHE A 89 11.18 6.94 -17.59
N THR A 90 10.48 7.34 -18.66
CA THR A 90 9.03 7.18 -18.78
C THR A 90 8.62 5.71 -18.78
N ALA A 91 9.28 4.85 -19.58
CA ALA A 91 9.01 3.42 -19.60
C ALA A 91 9.27 2.76 -18.23
N THR A 92 10.33 3.15 -17.53
CA THR A 92 10.62 2.63 -16.19
C THR A 92 9.58 3.10 -15.17
N ALA A 93 9.10 4.34 -15.27
CA ALA A 93 8.06 4.85 -14.39
C ALA A 93 6.70 4.17 -14.64
N TRP A 94 6.36 3.84 -15.89
CA TRP A 94 5.20 2.98 -16.20
C TRP A 94 5.35 1.57 -15.59
N TYR A 95 6.54 0.98 -15.71
CA TYR A 95 6.85 -0.28 -15.05
C TYR A 95 6.66 -0.17 -13.53
N CYS A 96 7.15 0.89 -12.89
CA CYS A 96 6.98 1.13 -11.46
C CYS A 96 5.51 1.24 -11.06
N ALA A 97 4.67 1.94 -11.83
CA ALA A 97 3.24 2.06 -11.57
C ALA A 97 2.53 0.69 -11.64
N ILE A 98 2.80 -0.10 -12.68
CA ILE A 98 2.26 -1.47 -12.83
C ILE A 98 2.74 -2.36 -11.67
N ASN A 99 4.03 -2.30 -11.35
CA ASN A 99 4.63 -3.10 -10.29
C ASN A 99 4.07 -2.72 -8.92
N TYR A 100 3.88 -1.42 -8.63
CA TYR A 100 3.22 -0.92 -7.43
C TYR A 100 1.83 -1.55 -7.29
N TYR A 101 0.98 -1.37 -8.31
CA TYR A 101 -0.39 -1.84 -8.26
C TYR A 101 -0.47 -3.36 -8.06
N ARG A 102 0.37 -4.13 -8.78
CA ARG A 102 0.42 -5.58 -8.67
C ARG A 102 0.90 -6.05 -7.29
N LYS A 103 1.95 -5.45 -6.76
CA LYS A 103 2.51 -5.81 -5.46
C LYS A 103 1.56 -5.44 -4.33
N HIS A 104 0.97 -4.24 -4.39
CA HIS A 104 0.02 -3.76 -3.39
C HIS A 104 -1.21 -4.66 -3.33
N LYS A 105 -1.83 -4.91 -4.49
CA LYS A 105 -2.95 -5.85 -4.62
C LYS A 105 -2.60 -7.24 -4.08
N ARG A 106 -1.46 -7.81 -4.50
CA ARG A 106 -1.03 -9.14 -4.03
C ARG A 106 -0.83 -9.17 -2.52
N ALA A 107 -0.26 -8.11 -1.92
CA ALA A 107 -0.02 -8.06 -0.48
C ALA A 107 -1.30 -8.22 0.34
N HIS A 108 -2.40 -7.63 -0.16
CA HIS A 108 -3.71 -7.71 0.50
C HIS A 108 -4.57 -8.90 0.08
N GLN A 109 -4.13 -9.69 -0.88
CA GLN A 109 -4.74 -10.97 -1.24
C GLN A 109 -4.02 -12.15 -0.57
N ASP A 110 -2.72 -12.00 -0.31
CA ASP A 110 -1.86 -13.00 0.34
C ASP A 110 -1.03 -12.34 1.46
N PRO A 111 -1.59 -12.27 2.69
CA PRO A 111 -0.88 -11.71 3.85
C PRO A 111 0.43 -12.42 4.20
N LYS A 112 0.56 -13.71 3.90
CA LYS A 112 1.81 -14.46 4.15
C LYS A 112 2.90 -13.97 3.21
N TRP A 113 2.57 -13.89 1.91
CA TRP A 113 3.48 -13.33 0.92
C TRP A 113 3.85 -11.89 1.24
N ALA A 114 2.89 -11.06 1.67
CA ALA A 114 3.14 -9.68 2.09
C ALA A 114 4.14 -9.61 3.24
N ARG A 115 3.93 -10.42 4.29
CA ARG A 115 4.79 -10.47 5.47
C ARG A 115 6.23 -10.87 5.12
N GLU A 116 6.42 -11.78 4.17
CA GLU A 116 7.74 -12.26 3.76
C GLU A 116 8.45 -11.29 2.79
N HIS A 117 7.71 -10.73 1.82
CA HIS A 117 8.31 -10.03 0.69
C HIS A 117 8.20 -8.51 0.79
N LEU A 118 7.19 -8.00 1.49
CA LEU A 118 6.93 -6.58 1.72
C LEU A 118 6.65 -6.32 3.22
N PRO A 119 7.53 -6.77 4.14
CA PRO A 119 7.28 -6.66 5.58
C PRO A 119 7.02 -5.23 6.03
N TRP A 120 7.64 -4.23 5.39
CA TRP A 120 7.39 -2.81 5.68
C TRP A 120 5.94 -2.39 5.37
N HIS A 121 5.34 -2.91 4.29
CA HIS A 121 3.93 -2.64 3.97
C HIS A 121 2.99 -3.38 4.91
N TYR A 122 3.35 -4.61 5.30
CA TYR A 122 2.62 -5.31 6.36
C TYR A 122 2.64 -4.52 7.68
N ASP A 123 3.82 -4.03 8.06
CA ASP A 123 4.04 -3.20 9.25
C ASP A 123 3.21 -1.92 9.21
N HIS A 124 3.10 -1.28 8.04
CA HIS A 124 2.29 -0.07 7.84
C HIS A 124 0.84 -0.26 8.31
N HIS A 125 0.21 -1.36 7.90
CA HIS A 125 -1.18 -1.63 8.23
C HIS A 125 -1.35 -2.24 9.62
N MET A 126 -0.49 -3.21 9.96
CA MET A 126 -0.69 -4.07 11.11
C MET A 126 0.04 -3.59 12.36
N GLY A 127 1.06 -2.76 12.19
CA GLY A 127 1.77 -2.12 13.28
C GLY A 127 0.87 -1.19 14.11
N PRO A 128 1.29 -0.85 15.34
CA PRO A 128 0.53 0.04 16.20
C PRO A 128 0.48 1.48 15.65
N ASN A 129 1.51 1.93 14.95
CA ASN A 129 1.59 3.27 14.37
C ASN A 129 1.42 3.23 12.84
N GLN A 130 0.23 3.59 12.37
CA GLN A 130 -0.10 3.66 10.94
C GLN A 130 0.49 4.92 10.25
N HIS A 131 1.25 5.76 10.97
CA HIS A 131 1.94 6.92 10.42
C HIS A 131 3.44 6.69 10.22
N LYS A 132 3.79 5.46 9.85
CA LYS A 132 5.14 4.97 9.53
C LYS A 132 5.05 4.00 8.35
N ASN A 133 6.18 3.71 7.70
CA ASN A 133 6.28 2.76 6.60
C ASN A 133 5.39 3.13 5.38
N TRP A 134 5.65 4.27 4.77
CA TRP A 134 4.83 4.81 3.67
C TRP A 134 5.10 4.15 2.32
N CYS A 135 6.24 3.51 2.12
CA CYS A 135 6.49 2.81 0.87
C CYS A 135 5.83 1.43 0.89
N VAL A 136 5.34 0.99 -0.27
CA VAL A 136 4.77 -0.34 -0.54
C VAL A 136 5.79 -1.23 -1.26
N THR A 137 6.47 -0.73 -2.31
CA THR A 137 7.28 -1.58 -3.21
C THR A 137 8.69 -1.87 -2.72
N ARG A 138 9.32 -0.88 -2.08
CA ARG A 138 10.67 -0.89 -1.48
C ARG A 138 10.70 0.13 -0.33
N PRO A 139 11.40 -0.11 0.79
CA PRO A 139 11.41 0.83 1.91
C PRO A 139 12.42 1.98 1.76
N TRP A 140 12.98 2.24 0.57
CA TRP A 140 14.14 3.13 0.44
C TRP A 140 13.89 4.52 0.99
N TRP A 141 12.74 5.13 0.67
CA TRP A 141 12.40 6.44 1.20
C TRP A 141 11.89 6.41 2.64
N ASP A 142 11.40 5.27 3.12
CA ASP A 142 11.15 5.12 4.56
C ASP A 142 12.44 5.09 5.37
N ASP A 143 13.46 4.39 4.87
CA ASP A 143 14.77 4.31 5.49
C ASP A 143 15.46 5.67 5.43
N LEU A 144 15.47 6.31 4.25
CA LEU A 144 16.08 7.62 4.04
C LEU A 144 15.43 8.72 4.88
N MET A 145 14.10 8.73 4.98
CA MET A 145 13.36 9.77 5.72
C MET A 145 13.12 9.42 7.20
N GLY A 146 13.67 8.31 7.70
CA GLY A 146 13.49 7.88 9.10
C GLY A 146 12.04 7.53 9.46
N THR A 147 11.24 7.10 8.48
CA THR A 147 9.85 6.67 8.67
C THR A 147 9.68 5.15 8.70
N ARG A 148 10.74 4.37 8.52
CA ARG A 148 10.73 2.92 8.75
C ARG A 148 10.55 2.60 10.24
N GLN A 149 9.60 1.73 10.56
CA GLN A 149 9.36 1.16 11.89
C GLN A 149 9.00 -0.34 11.77
N PRO A 150 9.95 -1.25 12.09
CA PRO A 150 9.71 -2.69 12.05
C PRO A 150 8.62 -3.15 13.03
N TYR A 151 7.79 -4.10 12.60
CA TYR A 151 6.77 -4.74 13.44
C TYR A 151 6.75 -6.26 13.26
N VAL A 152 6.83 -6.74 12.01
CA VAL A 152 7.01 -8.16 11.69
C VAL A 152 8.23 -8.72 12.41
N GLY A 153 8.05 -9.89 13.05
CA GLY A 153 9.07 -10.58 13.84
C GLY A 153 9.17 -10.13 15.31
N THR A 154 8.52 -9.04 15.70
CA THR A 154 8.59 -8.53 17.08
C THR A 154 7.72 -9.34 18.05
N ALA A 155 8.00 -9.22 19.35
CA ALA A 155 7.12 -9.76 20.39
C ALA A 155 5.71 -9.18 20.31
N ARG A 156 5.62 -7.89 19.97
CA ARG A 156 4.34 -7.19 19.80
C ARG A 156 3.48 -7.80 18.69
N GLU A 157 4.07 -8.14 17.54
CA GLU A 157 3.33 -8.82 16.46
C GLU A 157 2.75 -10.16 16.93
N ARG A 158 3.56 -10.98 17.64
CA ARG A 158 3.11 -12.28 18.16
C ARG A 158 1.92 -12.14 19.10
N GLU A 159 1.96 -11.17 20.01
CA GLU A 159 0.84 -10.88 20.90
C GLU A 159 -0.43 -10.44 20.14
N ASP A 160 -0.27 -9.58 19.14
CA ASP A 160 -1.40 -9.07 18.34
C ASP A 160 -1.99 -10.15 17.41
N ILE A 161 -1.20 -11.12 16.94
CA ILE A 161 -1.71 -12.31 16.24
C ILE A 161 -2.52 -13.18 17.21
N ALA A 162 -1.95 -13.55 18.35
CA ALA A 162 -2.63 -14.39 19.34
C ALA A 162 -3.97 -13.77 19.80
N LYS A 163 -4.00 -12.46 20.04
CA LYS A 163 -5.24 -11.73 20.36
C LYS A 163 -6.28 -11.82 19.26
N ARG A 164 -5.87 -11.72 17.98
CA ARG A 164 -6.80 -11.81 16.83
C ARG A 164 -7.37 -13.22 16.68
N GLU A 165 -6.57 -14.26 16.90
CA GLU A 165 -7.02 -15.66 16.86
C GLU A 165 -8.09 -15.92 17.94
N VAL A 166 -7.83 -15.51 19.18
CA VAL A 166 -8.81 -15.61 20.27
C VAL A 166 -10.11 -14.87 19.96
N LEU A 167 -10.02 -13.67 19.37
CA LEU A 167 -11.21 -12.90 18.97
C LEU A 167 -11.97 -13.57 17.81
N ALA A 168 -11.27 -14.18 16.86
CA ALA A 168 -11.88 -14.91 15.76
C ALA A 168 -12.64 -16.15 16.26
N GLU A 169 -12.04 -16.92 17.17
CA GLU A 169 -12.69 -18.07 17.81
C GLU A 169 -13.93 -17.67 18.61
N ARG A 170 -13.89 -16.56 19.34
CA ARG A 170 -15.06 -16.06 20.08
C ARG A 170 -16.21 -15.70 19.14
N ARG A 171 -15.90 -15.09 18.00
CA ARG A 171 -16.92 -14.72 16.99
C ARG A 171 -17.53 -15.93 16.31
N SER A 172 -16.73 -16.95 15.98
CA SER A 172 -17.25 -18.18 15.37
C SER A 172 -18.18 -18.93 16.32
N ARG A 173 -17.82 -19.05 17.60
CA ARG A 173 -18.68 -19.67 18.63
C ARG A 173 -19.98 -18.92 18.87
N ALA A 174 -19.97 -17.59 18.77
CA ALA A 174 -21.18 -16.77 18.96
C ALA A 174 -22.12 -16.78 17.74
N SER A 175 -21.65 -17.28 16.59
CA SER A 175 -22.40 -17.34 15.33
C SER A 175 -22.86 -18.78 14.98
N ALA A 176 -22.57 -19.74 15.86
CA ALA A 176 -23.00 -21.13 15.79
C ALA A 176 -24.16 -21.37 16.78
#